data_AF-A0A8S4NN18-F1
#
_entry.id   AF-A0A8S4NN18-F1
#
_cell.length_a   1.000
_cell.length_b   1.000
_cell.length_c   1.000
_cell.angle_alpha   90.00
_cell.angle_beta   90.00
_cell.angle_gamma   90.00
#
_symmetry.space_group_name_H-M   'P 1'
#
loop_
_entity.id
_entity.type
_entity.pdbx_description
1 polymer ?
#
loop_
_entity_poly.entity_id
_entity_poly.type
_entity_poly.pdbx_seq_one_letter_code
_entity_poly.pdbx_strand_id
1 'polypeptide(L)'
;MENGGGSEKISKEKQVYEWQREDMSPAKLHAILDSRREQLLSIIPTKENKEQEPLVQEWLALLVERDNLVQQEFMKENQKMLDRHIKELKRTLVNIGHLSHYNTRTNLKYNLASLYHEVVQYCSDRNIEDSTEEQKVVVAHLPTAPPPPPPGPPPPVVAPPPPPPLPNTPLIKTRRVSFYEKSKRTPTRSRKSTETTPKSSKITTRSSKPNTPLCALNPELKSNIMLGRGKLRSTPGVRSPGGTPVCKKPRRSTSNHSDLMVLALQRKFQNVRRPSSSPTITSPTSAPLPSNTSDLESSFTISID
;
A
#
# COMPACT_ATOMS: atom_id res chain seq x y z
N MET A 1 -70.38 -25.92 2.31
CA MET A 1 -69.74 -25.31 3.49
C MET A 1 -68.25 -25.23 3.19
N GLU A 2 -67.83 -24.13 2.57
CA GLU A 2 -66.41 -23.86 2.27
C GLU A 2 -65.92 -22.79 3.26
N ASN A 3 -65.00 -23.17 4.14
CA ASN A 3 -64.30 -22.25 5.02
C ASN A 3 -63.16 -21.61 4.22
N GLY A 4 -63.40 -20.43 3.68
CA GLY A 4 -62.37 -19.58 3.08
C GLY A 4 -61.44 -19.03 4.16
N GLY A 5 -60.29 -19.67 4.35
CA GLY A 5 -59.19 -19.17 5.19
C GLY A 5 -58.56 -17.93 4.56
N GLY A 6 -58.99 -16.75 5.00
CA GLY A 6 -58.36 -15.48 4.69
C GLY A 6 -56.92 -15.45 5.22
N SER A 7 -55.96 -15.58 4.32
CA SER A 7 -54.55 -15.34 4.63
C SER A 7 -54.33 -13.84 4.74
N GLU A 8 -54.40 -13.31 5.96
CA GLU A 8 -53.94 -11.95 6.28
C GLU A 8 -52.46 -11.83 5.91
N LYS A 9 -52.18 -11.13 4.81
CA LYS A 9 -50.84 -10.71 4.45
C LYS A 9 -50.40 -9.66 5.47
N ILE A 10 -49.70 -10.09 6.50
CA ILE A 10 -48.99 -9.19 7.42
C ILE A 10 -47.88 -8.53 6.59
N SER A 11 -48.16 -7.31 6.11
CA SER A 11 -47.14 -6.44 5.52
C SER A 11 -46.07 -6.19 6.58
N LYS A 12 -44.92 -6.85 6.43
CA LYS A 12 -43.74 -6.58 7.26
C LYS A 12 -43.26 -5.19 6.91
N GLU A 13 -43.65 -4.21 7.73
CA GLU A 13 -43.15 -2.85 7.69
C GLU A 13 -41.62 -2.92 7.85
N LYS A 14 -40.89 -2.49 6.82
CA LYS A 14 -39.42 -2.47 6.86
C LYS A 14 -39.02 -1.47 7.95
N GLN A 15 -38.36 -1.95 8.99
CA GLN A 15 -37.70 -1.06 9.94
C GLN A 15 -36.71 -0.18 9.19
N VAL A 16 -37.00 1.12 9.15
CA VAL A 16 -36.09 2.14 8.64
C VAL A 16 -35.21 2.56 9.80
N TYR A 17 -33.92 2.30 9.69
CA TYR A 17 -32.96 2.62 10.75
C TYR A 17 -32.52 4.08 10.68
N GLU A 18 -32.16 4.67 11.82
CA GLU A 18 -31.75 6.08 11.85
C GLU A 18 -30.48 6.37 11.03
N TRP A 19 -29.59 5.39 10.91
CA TRP A 19 -28.37 5.49 10.12
C TRP A 19 -28.59 5.37 8.60
N GLN A 20 -29.81 5.05 8.15
CA GLN A 20 -30.16 4.97 6.73
C GLN A 20 -30.65 6.31 6.15
N ARG A 21 -30.60 7.40 6.93
CA ARG A 21 -30.97 8.74 6.43
C ARG A 21 -29.83 9.29 5.56
N GLU A 22 -30.16 9.69 4.33
CA GLU A 22 -29.19 10.10 3.29
C GLU A 22 -28.36 11.35 3.64
N ASP A 23 -28.85 12.21 4.55
CA ASP A 23 -28.27 13.54 4.80
C ASP A 23 -27.17 13.59 5.87
N MET A 24 -26.62 12.44 6.27
CA MET A 24 -25.65 12.40 7.38
C MET A 24 -24.19 12.51 6.93
N SER A 25 -23.42 13.31 7.66
CA SER A 25 -21.97 13.35 7.44
C SER A 25 -21.34 12.00 7.82
N PRO A 26 -20.29 11.53 7.11
CA PRO A 26 -19.67 10.24 7.38
C PRO A 26 -19.19 10.09 8.84
N ALA A 27 -18.65 11.16 9.42
CA ALA A 27 -18.21 11.17 10.81
C ALA A 27 -19.37 11.02 11.80
N LYS A 28 -20.52 11.65 11.52
CA LYS A 28 -21.72 11.50 12.35
C LYS A 28 -22.30 10.10 12.22
N LEU A 29 -22.29 9.55 11.00
CA LEU A 29 -22.73 8.20 10.72
C LEU A 29 -21.88 7.17 11.48
N HIS A 30 -20.55 7.29 11.44
CA HIS A 30 -19.65 6.46 12.27
C HIS A 30 -20.01 6.51 13.76
N ALA A 31 -20.20 7.71 14.32
CA ALA A 31 -20.54 7.87 15.72
C ALA A 31 -21.89 7.21 16.08
N ILE A 32 -22.88 7.26 15.17
CA ILE A 32 -24.18 6.62 15.36
C ILE A 32 -24.04 5.09 15.30
N LEU A 33 -23.33 4.56 14.31
CA LEU A 33 -23.10 3.12 14.16
C LEU A 33 -22.36 2.55 15.37
N ASP A 34 -21.31 3.23 15.85
CA ASP A 34 -20.54 2.81 17.02
C ASP A 34 -21.39 2.88 18.30
N SER A 35 -22.14 3.98 18.51
CA SER A 35 -23.06 4.11 19.65
C SER A 35 -24.12 3.00 19.66
N ARG A 36 -24.72 2.70 18.51
CA ARG A 36 -25.72 1.64 18.40
C ARG A 36 -25.13 0.25 18.60
N ARG A 37 -23.93 0.01 18.08
CA ARG A 37 -23.19 -1.23 18.32
C ARG A 37 -22.97 -1.47 19.81
N GLU A 38 -22.52 -0.46 20.56
CA GLU A 38 -22.32 -0.59 22.01
C GLU A 38 -23.64 -0.85 22.75
N GLN A 39 -24.74 -0.22 22.32
CA GLN A 39 -26.08 -0.52 22.85
C GLN A 39 -26.46 -1.99 22.61
N LEU A 40 -26.31 -2.50 21.39
CA LEU A 40 -26.64 -3.89 21.08
C LEU A 40 -25.78 -4.88 21.87
N LEU A 41 -24.49 -4.60 22.04
CA LEU A 41 -23.59 -5.43 22.84
C LEU A 41 -24.00 -5.47 24.33
N SER A 42 -24.63 -4.41 24.85
CA SER A 42 -25.18 -4.41 26.21
C SER A 42 -26.50 -5.17 26.33
N ILE A 43 -27.34 -5.16 25.28
CA ILE A 43 -28.70 -5.71 25.31
C ILE A 43 -28.70 -7.22 25.03
N ILE A 44 -27.98 -7.67 24.00
CA ILE A 44 -28.02 -9.06 23.51
C ILE A 44 -27.80 -10.11 24.63
N PRO A 45 -26.81 -9.96 25.53
CA PRO A 45 -26.57 -10.95 26.59
C PRO A 45 -27.71 -11.07 27.61
N THR A 46 -28.57 -10.04 27.72
CA THR A 46 -29.64 -9.98 28.72
C THR A 46 -30.97 -10.52 28.21
N LYS A 47 -31.07 -10.82 26.92
CA LYS A 47 -32.32 -11.15 26.23
C LYS A 47 -32.48 -12.65 26.04
N GLU A 48 -33.73 -13.14 26.07
CA GLU A 48 -34.03 -14.55 25.77
C GLU A 48 -33.76 -14.86 24.29
N ASN A 49 -33.44 -16.13 23.98
CA ASN A 49 -33.04 -16.56 22.63
C ASN A 49 -34.00 -16.13 21.50
N LYS A 50 -35.31 -16.04 21.77
CA LYS A 50 -36.31 -15.61 20.77
C LYS A 50 -36.24 -14.11 20.44
N GLU A 51 -35.79 -13.28 21.38
CA GLU A 51 -35.62 -11.84 21.18
C GLU A 51 -34.22 -11.48 20.64
N GLN A 52 -33.26 -12.41 20.70
CA GLN A 52 -31.91 -12.20 20.22
C GLN A 52 -31.80 -12.17 18.70
N GLU A 53 -32.59 -12.98 17.98
CA GLU A 53 -32.52 -13.10 16.52
C GLU A 53 -32.63 -11.74 15.77
N PRO A 54 -33.64 -10.88 16.04
CA PRO A 54 -33.71 -9.58 15.37
C PRO A 54 -32.56 -8.64 15.76
N LEU A 55 -32.07 -8.72 17.00
CA LEU A 55 -30.93 -7.91 17.46
C LEU A 55 -29.62 -8.33 16.78
N VAL A 56 -29.43 -9.63 16.57
CA VAL A 56 -28.28 -10.17 15.82
C VAL A 56 -28.38 -9.76 14.36
N GLN A 57 -29.57 -9.78 13.76
CA GLN A 57 -29.78 -9.32 12.39
C GLN A 57 -29.47 -7.82 12.24
N GLU A 58 -29.91 -6.99 13.17
CA GLU A 58 -29.58 -5.56 13.22
C GLU A 58 -28.07 -5.35 13.37
N TRP A 59 -27.42 -6.12 14.26
CA TRP A 59 -25.97 -6.05 14.45
C TRP A 59 -25.18 -6.40 13.19
N LEU A 60 -25.60 -7.44 12.46
CA LEU A 60 -25.00 -7.79 11.16
C LEU A 60 -25.19 -6.67 10.14
N ALA A 61 -26.38 -6.05 10.09
CA ALA A 61 -26.63 -4.91 9.20
C ALA A 61 -25.71 -3.71 9.52
N LEU A 62 -25.50 -3.41 10.81
CA LEU A 62 -24.56 -2.36 11.24
C LEU A 62 -23.11 -2.66 10.83
N LEU A 63 -22.68 -3.93 10.90
CA LEU A 63 -21.34 -4.33 10.49
C LEU A 63 -21.13 -4.12 8.99
N VAL A 64 -22.09 -4.54 8.16
CA VAL A 64 -22.05 -4.35 6.71
C VAL A 64 -21.96 -2.85 6.37
N GLU A 65 -22.78 -2.02 7.02
CA GLU A 65 -22.78 -0.59 6.77
C GLU A 65 -21.45 0.07 7.17
N ARG A 66 -20.88 -0.36 8.31
CA ARG A 66 -19.57 0.11 8.75
C ARG A 66 -18.46 -0.25 7.76
N ASP A 67 -18.47 -1.48 7.26
CA ASP A 67 -17.48 -1.94 6.26
C ASP A 67 -17.60 -1.14 4.96
N ASN A 68 -18.83 -0.86 4.51
CA ASN A 68 -19.08 -0.01 3.35
C ASN A 68 -18.48 1.40 3.53
N LEU A 69 -18.65 2.01 4.71
CA LEU A 69 -18.07 3.32 5.00
C LEU A 69 -16.54 3.30 4.99
N VAL A 70 -15.94 2.30 5.63
CA VAL A 70 -14.48 2.14 5.63
C VAL A 70 -13.96 1.99 4.19
N GLN A 71 -14.64 1.22 3.36
CA GLN A 71 -14.29 1.06 1.95
C GLN A 71 -14.42 2.37 1.17
N GLN A 72 -15.49 3.14 1.43
CA GLN A 72 -15.70 4.44 0.81
C GLN A 72 -14.61 5.45 1.19
N GLU A 73 -14.23 5.51 2.48
CA GLU A 73 -13.14 6.34 2.97
C GLU A 73 -11.80 5.96 2.34
N PHE A 74 -11.53 4.66 2.25
CA PHE A 74 -10.33 4.13 1.61
C PHE A 74 -10.25 4.53 0.13
N MET A 75 -11.33 4.35 -0.63
CA MET A 75 -11.41 4.78 -2.04
C MET A 75 -11.21 6.29 -2.19
N LYS A 76 -11.82 7.09 -1.30
CA LYS A 76 -11.68 8.54 -1.30
C LYS A 76 -10.24 8.97 -1.02
N GLU A 77 -9.57 8.35 -0.06
CA GLU A 77 -8.17 8.66 0.25
C GLU A 77 -7.22 8.23 -0.87
N ASN A 78 -7.46 7.06 -1.47
CA ASN A 78 -6.72 6.60 -2.64
C ASN A 78 -6.85 7.59 -3.81
N GLN A 79 -8.08 8.08 -4.07
CA GLN A 79 -8.31 9.10 -5.10
C GLN A 79 -7.56 10.41 -4.82
N LYS A 80 -7.53 10.87 -3.56
CA LYS A 80 -6.74 12.06 -3.19
C LYS A 80 -5.24 11.84 -3.40
N MET A 81 -4.74 10.64 -3.11
CA MET A 81 -3.34 10.28 -3.34
C MET A 81 -3.02 10.30 -4.83
N LEU A 82 -3.86 9.69 -5.66
CA LEU A 82 -3.74 9.73 -7.12
C LEU A 82 -3.73 11.17 -7.64
N ASP A 83 -4.67 12.01 -7.20
CA ASP A 83 -4.72 13.43 -7.57
C ASP A 83 -3.45 14.19 -7.17
N ARG A 84 -2.85 13.85 -6.01
CA ARG A 84 -1.60 14.44 -5.55
C ARG A 84 -0.45 14.07 -6.50
N HIS A 85 -0.34 12.80 -6.87
CA HIS A 85 0.69 12.33 -7.80
C HIS A 85 0.51 12.93 -9.20
N ILE A 86 -0.72 13.04 -9.69
CA ILE A 86 -1.00 13.70 -10.98
C ILE A 86 -0.57 15.17 -10.94
N LYS A 87 -0.85 15.89 -9.84
CA LYS A 87 -0.40 17.29 -9.66
C LYS A 87 1.12 17.39 -9.61
N GLU A 88 1.79 16.46 -8.95
CA GLU A 88 3.25 16.41 -8.88
C GLU A 88 3.88 16.13 -10.24
N LEU A 89 3.38 15.13 -10.97
CA LEU A 89 3.78 14.80 -12.34
C LEU A 89 3.58 16.00 -13.27
N LYS A 90 2.45 16.69 -13.17
CA LYS A 90 2.22 17.92 -13.94
C LYS A 90 3.28 18.98 -13.63
N ARG A 91 3.63 19.16 -12.35
CA ARG A 91 4.64 20.12 -11.92
C ARG A 91 6.02 19.76 -12.47
N THR A 92 6.43 18.49 -12.41
CA THR A 92 7.72 18.05 -12.94
C THR A 92 7.79 18.22 -14.45
N LEU A 93 6.75 17.86 -15.19
CA LEU A 93 6.70 18.03 -16.65
C LEU A 93 6.74 19.50 -17.08
N VAL A 94 6.08 20.39 -16.34
CA VAL A 94 6.19 21.85 -16.55
C VAL A 94 7.62 22.33 -16.29
N ASN A 95 8.25 21.87 -15.19
CA ASN A 95 9.61 22.27 -14.84
C ASN A 95 10.67 21.82 -15.85
N ILE A 96 10.46 20.69 -16.54
CA ILE A 96 11.37 20.18 -17.57
C ILE A 96 11.15 20.92 -18.91
N GLY A 97 10.09 21.73 -19.03
CA GLY A 97 9.74 22.42 -20.27
C GLY A 97 9.00 21.53 -21.29
N HIS A 98 8.58 20.33 -20.89
CA HIS A 98 7.83 19.41 -21.75
C HIS A 98 6.33 19.74 -21.86
N LEU A 99 5.79 20.50 -20.90
CA LEU A 99 4.41 20.99 -20.97
C LEU A 99 4.39 22.51 -21.05
N SER A 100 3.99 23.03 -22.21
CA SER A 100 3.56 24.42 -22.37
C SER A 100 2.37 24.70 -21.45
N HIS A 101 2.37 25.87 -20.79
CA HIS A 101 1.39 26.23 -19.74
C HIS A 101 -0.08 26.23 -20.19
N TYR A 102 -0.35 26.17 -21.50
CA TYR A 102 -1.64 26.58 -22.06
C TYR A 102 -2.64 25.46 -22.41
N ASN A 103 -2.31 24.16 -22.26
CA ASN A 103 -3.31 23.12 -22.58
C ASN A 103 -3.03 21.74 -21.95
N THR A 104 -3.07 21.63 -20.62
CA THR A 104 -2.40 20.51 -19.92
C THR A 104 -3.30 19.46 -19.27
N ARG A 105 -4.53 19.77 -18.85
CA ARG A 105 -5.31 18.78 -18.04
C ARG A 105 -5.99 17.72 -18.90
N THR A 106 -6.64 18.12 -19.97
CA THR A 106 -7.32 17.21 -20.92
C THR A 106 -6.30 16.41 -21.72
N ASN A 107 -5.26 17.06 -22.23
CA ASN A 107 -4.19 16.39 -22.98
C ASN A 107 -3.38 15.41 -22.11
N LEU A 108 -3.09 15.73 -20.84
CA LEU A 108 -2.41 14.78 -19.96
C LEU A 108 -3.30 13.57 -19.65
N LYS A 109 -4.60 13.78 -19.40
CA LYS A 109 -5.54 12.66 -19.21
C LYS A 109 -5.61 11.77 -20.45
N TYR A 110 -5.71 12.38 -21.64
CA TYR A 110 -5.76 11.66 -22.90
C TYR A 110 -4.46 10.88 -23.17
N ASN A 111 -3.30 11.52 -22.98
CA ASN A 111 -2.00 10.87 -23.16
C ASN A 111 -1.78 9.74 -22.14
N LEU A 112 -2.21 9.92 -20.89
CA LEU A 112 -2.10 8.87 -19.87
C LEU A 112 -3.05 7.71 -20.18
N ALA A 113 -4.26 7.98 -20.66
CA ALA A 113 -5.20 6.96 -21.12
C ALA A 113 -4.66 6.20 -22.34
N SER A 114 -4.05 6.91 -23.30
CA SER A 114 -3.39 6.31 -24.46
C SER A 114 -2.24 5.40 -24.04
N LEU A 115 -1.39 5.85 -23.11
CA LEU A 115 -0.28 5.05 -22.61
C LEU A 115 -0.77 3.83 -21.81
N TYR A 116 -1.84 3.97 -21.04
CA TYR A 116 -2.46 2.83 -20.36
C TYR A 116 -3.00 1.80 -21.35
N HIS A 117 -3.67 2.25 -22.42
CA HIS A 117 -4.14 1.37 -23.48
C HIS A 117 -2.99 0.66 -24.20
N GLU A 118 -1.90 1.38 -24.49
CA GLU A 118 -0.71 0.81 -25.13
C GLU A 118 -0.02 -0.23 -24.24
N VAL A 119 0.04 0.01 -22.92
CA VAL A 119 0.55 -0.97 -21.95
C VAL A 119 -0.36 -2.20 -21.85
N VAL A 120 -1.68 -2.02 -21.79
CA VAL A 120 -2.64 -3.13 -21.78
C VAL A 120 -2.51 -3.97 -23.05
N GLN A 121 -2.44 -3.32 -24.22
CA GLN A 121 -2.27 -3.98 -25.49
C GLN A 121 -0.93 -4.74 -25.57
N TYR A 122 0.17 -4.12 -25.11
CA TYR A 122 1.46 -4.79 -25.02
C TYR A 122 1.41 -6.04 -24.12
N CYS A 123 0.73 -5.97 -22.98
CA CYS A 123 0.54 -7.12 -22.10
C CYS A 123 -0.27 -8.23 -22.79
N SER A 124 -1.36 -7.88 -23.48
CA SER A 124 -2.16 -8.82 -24.27
C SER A 124 -1.34 -9.49 -25.38
N ASP A 125 -0.61 -8.72 -26.18
CA ASP A 125 0.22 -9.21 -27.30
C ASP A 125 1.35 -10.15 -26.82
N ARG A 126 1.82 -9.95 -25.59
CA ARG A 126 2.89 -10.74 -24.98
C ARG A 126 2.39 -11.87 -24.08
N ASN A 127 1.07 -12.06 -23.98
CA ASN A 127 0.44 -13.02 -23.08
C ASN A 127 0.95 -12.88 -21.63
N ILE A 128 1.23 -11.65 -21.22
CA ILE A 128 1.58 -11.33 -19.84
C ILE A 128 0.24 -11.32 -19.11
N GLU A 129 -0.16 -12.50 -18.63
CA GLU A 129 -1.36 -12.63 -17.79
C GLU A 129 -1.26 -11.62 -16.64
N ASP A 130 -2.14 -10.64 -16.70
CA ASP A 130 -2.38 -9.70 -15.62
C ASP A 130 -2.87 -10.55 -14.44
N SER A 131 -1.94 -10.99 -13.57
CA SER A 131 -2.21 -11.75 -12.35
C SER A 131 -2.97 -10.93 -11.30
N THR A 132 -3.83 -10.02 -11.75
CA THR A 132 -4.79 -9.27 -10.96
C THR A 132 -6.13 -10.05 -10.83
N GLU A 133 -6.30 -11.17 -11.55
CA GLU A 133 -7.44 -12.11 -11.42
C GLU A 133 -7.34 -13.11 -10.25
N GLU A 134 -6.30 -13.10 -9.40
CA GLU A 134 -6.24 -14.00 -8.21
C GLU A 134 -7.06 -13.52 -6.99
N GLN A 135 -7.98 -12.56 -7.16
CA GLN A 135 -8.92 -12.19 -6.09
C GLN A 135 -10.40 -12.23 -6.50
N LYS A 136 -10.73 -13.01 -7.54
CA LYS A 136 -12.08 -13.52 -7.72
C LYS A 136 -12.16 -14.88 -7.02
N VAL A 137 -12.61 -14.84 -5.77
CA VAL A 137 -12.88 -16.02 -4.95
C VAL A 137 -13.71 -17.01 -5.77
N VAL A 138 -13.07 -18.11 -6.15
CA VAL A 138 -13.71 -19.33 -6.61
C VAL A 138 -14.55 -19.85 -5.44
N VAL A 139 -15.82 -19.46 -5.40
CA VAL A 139 -16.86 -20.19 -4.66
C VAL A 139 -17.26 -21.37 -5.55
N ALA A 140 -16.32 -22.31 -5.75
CA ALA A 140 -16.62 -23.62 -6.31
C ALA A 140 -16.39 -24.65 -5.21
N HIS A 141 -17.51 -25.18 -4.72
CA HIS A 141 -17.66 -26.49 -4.08
C HIS A 141 -16.50 -26.96 -3.20
N LEU A 142 -16.59 -26.64 -1.90
CA LEU A 142 -15.89 -27.43 -0.88
C LEU A 142 -16.30 -28.90 -1.04
N PRO A 143 -15.36 -29.85 -1.17
CA PRO A 143 -15.68 -31.25 -0.95
C PRO A 143 -16.20 -31.41 0.48
N THR A 144 -17.36 -32.05 0.63
CA THR A 144 -17.96 -32.42 1.91
C THR A 144 -16.89 -33.07 2.80
N ALA A 145 -16.53 -32.38 3.88
CA ALA A 145 -15.56 -32.87 4.83
C ALA A 145 -16.06 -34.19 5.45
N PRO A 146 -15.19 -35.22 5.62
CA PRO A 146 -15.56 -36.42 6.34
C PRO A 146 -15.99 -36.08 7.77
N PRO A 147 -16.90 -36.87 8.38
CA PRO A 147 -17.39 -36.62 9.72
C PRO A 147 -16.23 -36.51 10.71
N PRO A 148 -16.29 -35.57 11.67
CA PRO A 148 -15.22 -35.37 12.63
C PRO A 148 -15.00 -36.65 13.46
N PRO A 149 -13.74 -37.00 13.77
CA PRO A 149 -13.45 -38.12 14.67
C PRO A 149 -14.10 -37.87 16.05
N PRO A 150 -14.47 -38.94 16.78
CA PRO A 150 -15.05 -38.80 18.11
C PRO A 150 -14.10 -38.02 19.03
N PRO A 151 -14.64 -37.16 19.93
CA PRO A 151 -13.83 -36.35 20.83
C PRO A 151 -12.97 -37.25 21.71
N GLY A 152 -11.65 -36.99 21.68
CA GLY A 152 -10.70 -37.65 22.57
C GLY A 152 -10.99 -37.32 24.04
N PRO A 153 -10.55 -38.16 24.98
CA PRO A 153 -10.71 -37.91 26.41
C PRO A 153 -10.11 -36.54 26.79
N PRO A 154 -10.74 -35.82 27.74
CA PRO A 154 -10.25 -34.52 28.16
C PRO A 154 -8.80 -34.65 28.68
N PRO A 155 -7.90 -33.72 28.30
CA PRO A 155 -6.55 -33.73 28.83
C PRO A 155 -6.59 -33.55 30.35
N PRO A 156 -5.67 -34.19 31.09
CA PRO A 156 -5.56 -34.00 32.53
C PRO A 156 -5.35 -32.52 32.84
N VAL A 157 -6.08 -32.01 33.82
CA VAL A 157 -5.97 -30.64 34.31
C VAL A 157 -4.60 -30.48 34.96
N VAL A 158 -3.61 -30.03 34.20
CA VAL A 158 -2.33 -29.59 34.74
C VAL A 158 -2.56 -28.22 35.34
N ALA A 159 -2.35 -28.10 36.66
CA ALA A 159 -2.43 -26.83 37.36
C ALA A 159 -1.55 -25.78 36.65
N PRO A 160 -2.03 -24.53 36.47
CA PRO A 160 -1.25 -23.50 35.81
C PRO A 160 0.07 -23.27 36.56
N PRO A 161 1.19 -23.09 35.85
CA PRO A 161 2.46 -22.79 36.48
C PRO A 161 2.35 -21.49 37.30
N PRO A 162 3.06 -21.38 38.44
CA PRO A 162 3.02 -20.18 39.27
C PRO A 162 3.47 -18.95 38.45
N PRO A 163 2.86 -17.77 38.70
CA PRO A 163 3.20 -16.56 37.98
C PRO A 163 4.68 -16.20 38.21
N PRO A 164 5.39 -15.74 37.16
CA PRO A 164 6.77 -15.31 37.29
C PRO A 164 6.89 -14.10 38.24
N PRO A 165 7.99 -14.00 39.02
CA PRO A 165 8.21 -12.86 39.92
C PRO A 165 8.32 -11.55 39.12
N LEU A 166 7.64 -10.50 39.61
CA LEU A 166 7.67 -9.19 38.97
C LEU A 166 9.10 -8.60 38.97
N PRO A 167 9.55 -8.02 37.84
CA PRO A 167 10.84 -7.34 37.78
C PRO A 167 10.80 -6.04 38.61
N ASN A 168 11.74 -5.94 39.55
CA ASN A 168 11.97 -4.73 40.35
C ASN A 168 12.31 -3.55 39.42
N THR A 169 11.39 -2.60 39.29
CA THR A 169 11.60 -1.36 38.55
C THR A 169 12.40 -0.37 39.41
N PRO A 170 13.56 0.13 38.96
CA PRO A 170 14.27 1.18 39.68
C PRO A 170 13.52 2.50 39.55
N LEU A 171 13.34 3.15 40.71
CA LEU A 171 12.73 4.46 40.91
C LEU A 171 13.43 5.53 40.05
N ILE A 172 12.81 5.94 38.93
CA ILE A 172 13.33 7.04 38.11
C ILE A 172 13.00 8.36 38.80
N LYS A 173 14.02 9.00 39.37
CA LYS A 173 13.95 10.38 39.88
C LYS A 173 13.71 11.33 38.71
N THR A 174 12.55 11.98 38.71
CA THR A 174 12.19 13.06 37.79
C THR A 174 13.10 14.27 38.01
N ARG A 175 14.01 14.52 37.07
CA ARG A 175 14.77 15.78 37.00
C ARG A 175 13.88 16.84 36.40
N ARG A 176 13.38 17.77 37.24
CA ARG A 176 12.75 19.04 36.82
C ARG A 176 13.69 19.78 35.88
N VAL A 177 13.21 20.11 34.68
CA VAL A 177 13.83 21.11 33.80
C VAL A 177 12.93 22.33 33.84
N SER A 178 13.46 23.41 34.41
CA SER A 178 12.84 24.72 34.50
C SER A 178 12.72 25.36 33.10
N PHE A 179 11.51 25.79 32.77
CA PHE A 179 11.23 26.78 31.73
C PHE A 179 11.59 28.19 32.22
N TYR A 180 11.70 29.12 31.27
CA TYR A 180 12.29 30.49 31.33
C TYR A 180 13.82 30.46 31.12
N GLU A 181 14.38 31.09 30.10
CA GLU A 181 14.36 32.55 29.95
C GLU A 181 14.63 33.03 28.51
N LYS A 182 14.11 34.23 28.25
CA LYS A 182 14.22 35.06 27.04
C LYS A 182 15.68 35.23 26.58
N SER A 183 15.92 35.22 25.28
CA SER A 183 16.96 36.09 24.71
C SER A 183 16.59 36.59 23.33
N LYS A 184 16.53 37.91 23.24
CA LYS A 184 16.27 38.72 22.05
C LYS A 184 17.57 38.88 21.25
N ARG A 185 17.39 39.22 19.97
CA ARG A 185 18.28 39.99 19.08
C ARG A 185 19.37 39.24 18.31
N THR A 186 19.17 39.30 17.00
CA THR A 186 20.15 39.35 15.91
C THR A 186 21.23 40.42 16.17
N PRO A 187 22.45 40.29 15.61
CA PRO A 187 22.70 40.86 14.28
C PRO A 187 23.64 40.06 13.35
N THR A 188 23.30 40.15 12.06
CA THR A 188 24.16 40.46 10.91
C THR A 188 25.66 40.14 11.05
N ARG A 189 26.13 39.09 10.35
CA ARG A 189 27.55 38.94 10.00
C ARG A 189 27.71 38.91 8.48
N SER A 190 27.99 40.09 7.94
CA SER A 190 28.60 40.28 6.63
C SER A 190 29.89 39.46 6.55
N ARG A 191 29.96 38.53 5.60
CA ARG A 191 31.20 37.85 5.22
C ARG A 191 31.60 38.31 3.83
N LYS A 192 32.42 39.35 3.85
CA LYS A 192 33.28 39.84 2.77
C LYS A 192 34.02 38.66 2.15
N SER A 193 33.68 38.34 0.90
CA SER A 193 34.39 37.36 0.08
C SER A 193 35.23 38.14 -0.90
N THR A 194 36.53 38.03 -0.74
CA THR A 194 37.58 38.63 -1.56
C THR A 194 37.52 38.10 -2.98
N GLU A 195 37.41 39.04 -3.91
CA GLU A 195 37.62 38.90 -5.33
C GLU A 195 39.11 38.60 -5.58
N THR A 196 39.42 37.39 -6.05
CA THR A 196 40.72 37.06 -6.62
C THR A 196 40.51 36.41 -7.97
N THR A 197 40.80 37.18 -9.00
CA THR A 197 40.96 36.77 -10.39
C THR A 197 42.12 35.77 -10.52
N PRO A 198 41.98 34.75 -11.39
CA PRO A 198 43.13 34.19 -12.05
C PRO A 198 43.05 34.38 -13.57
N LYS A 199 44.13 34.98 -14.05
CA LYS A 199 44.58 35.20 -15.42
C LYS A 199 44.24 34.07 -16.41
N SER A 200 43.67 34.52 -17.52
CA SER A 200 43.88 34.04 -18.89
C SER A 200 45.10 33.15 -19.10
N SER A 201 44.90 31.93 -19.62
CA SER A 201 45.83 31.35 -20.58
C SER A 201 45.20 30.24 -21.43
N LYS A 202 45.42 30.39 -22.75
CA LYS A 202 45.56 29.36 -23.79
C LYS A 202 44.36 28.47 -24.15
N ILE A 203 43.68 28.95 -25.18
CA ILE A 203 43.04 28.22 -26.28
C ILE A 203 43.78 26.92 -26.59
N THR A 204 43.11 25.77 -26.44
CA THR A 204 43.44 24.51 -27.11
C THR A 204 42.16 23.96 -27.72
N THR A 205 42.25 23.69 -29.01
CA THR A 205 41.17 23.37 -29.92
C THR A 205 40.63 21.95 -29.76
N ARG A 206 39.29 21.86 -29.77
CA ARG A 206 38.46 20.80 -30.39
C ARG A 206 38.74 19.34 -30.02
N SER A 207 37.91 18.82 -29.13
CA SER A 207 37.40 17.44 -29.19
C SER A 207 35.88 17.50 -29.02
N SER A 208 35.17 17.33 -30.13
CA SER A 208 33.71 17.32 -30.19
C SER A 208 33.17 16.09 -29.47
N LYS A 209 32.80 16.26 -28.20
CA LYS A 209 31.98 15.28 -27.50
C LYS A 209 30.51 15.54 -27.83
N PRO A 210 29.71 14.51 -28.14
CA PRO A 210 28.31 14.69 -28.45
C PRO A 210 27.59 15.31 -27.25
N ASN A 211 26.91 16.43 -27.49
CA ASN A 211 26.07 17.11 -26.53
C ASN A 211 24.89 16.22 -26.16
N THR A 212 25.03 15.41 -25.12
CA THR A 212 23.85 14.89 -24.42
C THR A 212 23.21 16.05 -23.64
N PRO A 213 21.90 16.31 -23.78
CA PRO A 213 21.21 17.47 -23.18
C PRO A 213 21.22 17.48 -21.63
N LEU A 214 21.76 16.44 -20.98
CA LEU A 214 21.90 16.33 -19.53
C LEU A 214 23.07 17.15 -18.94
N CYS A 215 24.02 17.65 -19.75
CA CYS A 215 25.18 18.36 -19.21
C CYS A 215 24.90 19.80 -18.76
N ALA A 216 23.80 20.41 -19.23
CA ALA A 216 23.46 21.80 -18.91
C ALA A 216 22.64 21.96 -17.62
N LEU A 217 21.94 20.90 -17.20
CA LEU A 217 21.09 20.96 -16.02
C LEU A 217 21.87 20.52 -14.78
N ASN A 218 22.13 21.51 -13.93
CA ASN A 218 22.41 21.38 -12.50
C ASN A 218 23.90 21.45 -12.08
N PRO A 219 24.59 22.58 -12.33
CA PRO A 219 25.90 22.87 -11.74
C PRO A 219 25.86 22.82 -10.20
N GLU A 220 24.71 23.11 -9.59
CA GLU A 220 24.46 23.05 -8.15
C GLU A 220 24.41 21.60 -7.62
N LEU A 221 23.81 20.67 -8.36
CA LEU A 221 23.89 19.24 -8.03
C LEU A 221 25.34 18.74 -8.12
N LYS A 222 26.08 19.19 -9.13
CA LYS A 222 27.49 18.79 -9.32
C LYS A 222 28.37 19.33 -8.20
N SER A 223 28.17 20.57 -7.76
CA SER A 223 28.88 21.15 -6.61
C SER A 223 28.52 20.44 -5.30
N ASN A 224 27.24 20.12 -5.09
CA ASN A 224 26.78 19.36 -3.91
C ASN A 224 27.36 17.94 -3.87
N ILE A 225 27.45 17.24 -5.00
CA ILE A 225 28.09 15.93 -5.09
C ILE A 225 29.60 16.04 -4.80
N MET A 226 30.27 17.07 -5.30
CA MET A 226 31.69 17.29 -5.02
C MET A 226 31.98 17.63 -3.56
N LEU A 227 31.12 18.43 -2.91
CA LEU A 227 31.18 18.71 -1.47
C LEU A 227 30.89 17.45 -0.62
N GLY A 228 30.02 16.56 -1.09
CA GLY A 228 29.67 15.31 -0.41
C GLY A 228 30.72 14.20 -0.53
N ARG A 229 31.57 14.21 -1.56
CA ARG A 229 32.56 13.14 -1.82
C ARG A 229 33.59 12.96 -0.71
N GLY A 230 33.95 14.01 0.02
CA GLY A 230 34.85 13.92 1.18
C GLY A 230 34.25 13.13 2.35
N LYS A 231 32.91 13.18 2.51
CA LYS A 231 32.20 12.51 3.60
C LYS A 231 31.91 11.03 3.30
N LEU A 232 31.88 10.63 2.03
CA LEU A 232 31.63 9.24 1.62
C LEU A 232 32.83 8.29 1.81
N ARG A 233 34.06 8.83 1.94
CA ARG A 233 35.26 8.00 2.13
C ARG A 233 35.53 7.58 3.57
N SER A 234 34.91 8.24 4.56
CA SER A 234 35.08 7.93 5.97
C SER A 234 33.82 7.27 6.53
N THR A 235 33.72 5.96 6.39
CA THR A 235 32.79 5.16 7.20
C THR A 235 33.50 4.85 8.51
N PRO A 236 33.04 5.35 9.67
CA PRO A 236 33.62 5.05 10.98
C PRO A 236 33.25 3.63 11.44
N GLY A 237 33.59 2.63 10.62
CA GLY A 237 33.33 1.22 10.87
C GLY A 237 34.61 0.42 10.72
N VAL A 238 34.85 -0.50 11.66
CA VAL A 238 35.95 -1.46 11.61
C VAL A 238 35.81 -2.28 10.33
N ARG A 239 36.80 -2.19 9.44
CA ARG A 239 36.88 -3.00 8.21
C ARG A 239 37.67 -4.26 8.52
N SER A 240 37.29 -5.38 7.91
CA SER A 240 38.15 -6.57 7.90
C SER A 240 39.39 -6.30 7.03
N PRO A 241 40.48 -7.10 7.18
CA PRO A 241 41.72 -6.94 6.40
C PRO A 241 41.54 -6.97 4.87
N GLY A 242 40.40 -7.43 4.36
CA GLY A 242 40.05 -7.46 2.93
C GLY A 242 39.24 -6.25 2.42
N GLY A 243 39.06 -5.19 3.22
CA GLY A 243 38.43 -3.94 2.77
C GLY A 243 36.91 -3.97 2.64
N THR A 244 36.27 -5.14 2.71
CA THR A 244 34.80 -5.26 2.74
C THR A 244 34.27 -4.80 4.09
N PRO A 245 33.42 -3.76 4.14
CA PRO A 245 32.79 -3.38 5.40
C PRO A 245 32.00 -4.57 5.92
N VAL A 246 32.24 -4.96 7.17
CA VAL A 246 31.42 -5.95 7.87
C VAL A 246 30.07 -5.28 8.15
N CYS A 247 29.18 -5.29 7.16
CA CYS A 247 27.79 -4.90 7.34
C CYS A 247 27.15 -5.92 8.28
N LYS A 248 27.21 -5.64 9.59
CA LYS A 248 26.40 -6.35 10.57
C LYS A 248 24.95 -6.15 10.13
N LYS A 249 24.33 -7.21 9.61
CA LYS A 249 22.90 -7.20 9.28
C LYS A 249 22.17 -6.71 10.54
N PRO A 250 21.37 -5.63 10.46
CA PRO A 250 20.61 -5.15 11.61
C PRO A 250 19.86 -6.33 12.22
N ARG A 251 19.91 -6.49 13.54
CA ARG A 251 19.01 -7.40 14.23
C ARG A 251 17.59 -6.93 13.92
N ARG A 252 16.79 -7.77 13.27
CA ARG A 252 15.40 -7.45 12.95
C ARG A 252 14.64 -7.23 14.24
N SER A 253 13.95 -6.10 14.33
CA SER A 253 13.14 -5.78 15.50
C SER A 253 11.79 -6.48 15.41
N THR A 254 11.32 -7.05 16.51
CA THR A 254 9.94 -7.59 16.59
C THR A 254 8.89 -6.49 16.68
N SER A 255 9.29 -5.23 16.90
CA SER A 255 8.39 -4.09 17.01
C SER A 255 8.11 -3.38 15.69
N ASN A 256 8.88 -3.66 14.63
CA ASN A 256 8.75 -2.96 13.36
C ASN A 256 7.93 -3.80 12.37
N HIS A 257 6.85 -3.23 11.83
CA HIS A 257 5.92 -3.95 10.95
C HIS A 257 6.60 -4.45 9.66
N SER A 258 7.54 -3.69 9.10
CA SER A 258 8.30 -4.11 7.92
C SER A 258 9.17 -5.34 8.20
N ASP A 259 9.82 -5.41 9.37
CA ASP A 259 10.62 -6.57 9.78
C ASP A 259 9.73 -7.80 10.02
N LEU A 260 8.53 -7.61 10.58
CA LEU A 260 7.53 -8.68 10.75
C LEU A 260 7.07 -9.25 9.41
N MET A 261 6.81 -8.40 8.40
CA MET A 261 6.49 -8.86 7.06
C MET A 261 7.63 -9.68 6.45
N VAL A 262 8.88 -9.23 6.57
CA VAL A 262 10.03 -9.97 6.04
C VAL A 262 10.20 -11.31 6.76
N LEU A 263 9.97 -11.37 8.08
CA LEU A 263 9.96 -12.63 8.84
C LEU A 263 8.83 -13.56 8.39
N ALA A 264 7.62 -13.04 8.19
CA ALA A 264 6.47 -13.81 7.73
C ALA A 264 6.71 -14.40 6.33
N LEU A 265 7.23 -13.59 5.40
CA LEU A 265 7.58 -14.04 4.04
C LEU A 265 8.69 -15.10 4.08
N GLN A 266 9.76 -14.88 4.84
CA GLN A 266 10.81 -15.88 4.97
C GLN A 266 10.29 -17.20 5.54
N ARG A 267 9.37 -17.16 6.50
CA ARG A 267 8.74 -18.35 7.07
C ARG A 267 7.85 -19.05 6.05
N LYS A 268 7.05 -18.29 5.28
CA LYS A 268 6.17 -18.82 4.22
C LYS A 268 6.97 -19.54 3.14
N PHE A 269 8.12 -18.98 2.74
CA PHE A 269 8.96 -19.51 1.67
C PHE A 269 10.09 -20.43 2.17
N GLN A 270 10.16 -20.75 3.47
CA GLN A 270 11.20 -21.63 4.02
C GLN A 270 11.12 -23.06 3.45
N ASN A 271 9.92 -23.47 3.04
CA ASN A 271 9.66 -24.78 2.44
C ASN A 271 9.79 -24.80 0.92
N VAL A 272 9.96 -23.64 0.28
CA VAL A 272 10.35 -23.56 -1.13
C VAL A 272 11.86 -23.82 -1.20
N ARG A 273 12.23 -25.07 -0.92
CA ARG A 273 13.59 -25.56 -1.14
C ARG A 273 13.89 -25.31 -2.62
N ARG A 274 14.92 -24.52 -2.89
CA ARG A 274 15.52 -24.42 -4.23
C ARG A 274 15.74 -25.86 -4.72
N PRO A 275 15.32 -26.22 -5.94
CA PRO A 275 15.65 -27.54 -6.50
C PRO A 275 17.17 -27.70 -6.43
N SER A 276 17.59 -28.54 -5.50
CA SER A 276 18.97 -28.94 -5.27
C SER A 276 19.28 -30.05 -6.26
N SER A 277 19.60 -29.67 -7.50
CA SER A 277 20.45 -30.41 -8.43
C SER A 277 20.23 -29.84 -9.82
N SER A 278 21.30 -29.33 -10.42
CA SER A 278 21.40 -29.05 -11.84
C SER A 278 20.94 -30.28 -12.65
N PRO A 279 19.89 -30.19 -13.49
CA PRO A 279 19.74 -31.15 -14.57
C PRO A 279 20.68 -30.73 -15.69
N THR A 280 21.61 -31.63 -16.01
CA THR A 280 22.43 -31.61 -17.21
C THR A 280 21.55 -31.34 -18.43
N ILE A 281 21.88 -30.27 -19.17
CA ILE A 281 21.20 -29.86 -20.38
C ILE A 281 21.59 -30.84 -21.50
N THR A 282 20.71 -31.77 -21.85
CA THR A 282 20.73 -32.42 -23.16
C THR A 282 19.58 -31.85 -23.98
N SER A 283 19.94 -31.04 -24.97
CA SER A 283 19.05 -30.44 -25.95
C SER A 283 18.28 -31.49 -26.76
N PRO A 284 16.99 -31.29 -27.03
CA PRO A 284 16.36 -31.82 -28.23
C PRO A 284 16.12 -30.69 -29.24
N THR A 285 16.93 -30.75 -30.29
CA THR A 285 16.58 -30.59 -31.70
C THR A 285 15.12 -30.27 -32.03
N SER A 286 14.95 -29.08 -32.60
CA SER A 286 14.11 -28.75 -33.77
C SER A 286 12.76 -29.45 -33.93
N ALA A 287 11.67 -28.69 -33.76
CA ALA A 287 10.38 -28.99 -34.37
C ALA A 287 9.70 -27.69 -34.88
N PRO A 288 8.89 -27.77 -35.95
CA PRO A 288 8.62 -26.66 -36.86
C PRO A 288 7.35 -25.86 -36.55
N LEU A 289 7.35 -24.61 -37.01
CA LEU A 289 6.21 -23.68 -37.05
C LEU A 289 5.01 -24.27 -37.81
N PRO A 290 3.78 -24.05 -37.31
CA PRO A 290 2.61 -23.87 -38.16
C PRO A 290 2.26 -22.38 -38.28
N SER A 291 2.45 -21.87 -39.49
CA SER A 291 1.71 -20.75 -40.04
C SER A 291 0.22 -21.07 -40.08
N ASN A 292 -0.64 -20.20 -39.55
CA ASN A 292 -2.00 -20.04 -40.07
C ASN A 292 -2.52 -18.62 -39.81
N THR A 293 -2.66 -17.92 -40.93
CA THR A 293 -3.36 -16.67 -41.20
C THR A 293 -4.83 -16.97 -41.52
N SER A 294 -5.76 -16.24 -40.89
CA SER A 294 -7.10 -15.89 -41.42
C SER A 294 -7.80 -15.07 -40.33
N ASP A 295 -7.87 -13.74 -40.49
CA ASP A 295 -9.01 -13.02 -41.08
C ASP A 295 -10.30 -13.15 -40.27
N LEU A 296 -10.52 -12.17 -39.39
CA LEU A 296 -11.84 -11.74 -38.96
C LEU A 296 -11.81 -10.21 -38.78
N GLU A 297 -12.14 -9.50 -39.87
CA GLU A 297 -12.63 -8.13 -39.80
C GLU A 297 -13.92 -8.11 -38.98
N SER A 298 -13.92 -7.40 -37.85
CA SER A 298 -15.13 -7.11 -37.09
C SER A 298 -15.32 -5.60 -37.04
N SER A 299 -16.15 -5.12 -37.96
CA SER A 299 -16.60 -3.74 -38.05
C SER A 299 -17.56 -3.43 -36.89
N PHE A 300 -17.10 -2.65 -35.90
CA PHE A 300 -17.97 -2.06 -34.89
C PHE A 300 -18.28 -0.60 -35.26
N THR A 301 -19.54 -0.34 -35.64
CA THR A 301 -20.11 1.00 -35.72
C THR A 301 -20.69 1.38 -34.35
N ILE A 302 -20.17 2.45 -33.75
CA ILE A 302 -20.71 3.06 -32.53
C ILE A 302 -21.67 4.17 -32.94
N SER A 303 -22.96 3.99 -32.68
CA SER A 303 -23.95 5.08 -32.64
C SER A 303 -23.77 5.86 -31.34
N ILE A 304 -23.71 7.18 -31.45
CA ILE A 304 -23.73 8.12 -30.32
C ILE A 304 -25.07 8.84 -30.40
N ASP A 305 -25.90 8.67 -29.36
CA ASP A 305 -26.97 9.61 -28.99
C ASP A 305 -26.43 10.60 -27.96
#